data_AF-A0A963Q801-F1
#
_entry.id   AF-A0A963Q801-F1
#
_cell.length_a   1.000
_cell.length_b   1.000
_cell.length_c   1.000
_cell.angle_alpha   90.00
_cell.angle_beta   90.00
_cell.angle_gamma   90.00
#
_symmetry.space_group_name_H-M   'P 1'
#
loop_
_entity.id
_entity.type
_entity.pdbx_description
1 polymer ?
#
loop_
_entity_poly.entity_id
_entity_poly.type
_entity_poly.pdbx_seq_one_letter_code
_entity_poly.pdbx_strand_id
1 'polypeptide(L)'
;MKHARIAWAGAIWDALKHGSDQLRLPDGRLVAQDAVVWLPPLVPVPRPRTILALGLNYADHARELAFKAPEEPLVFVKGEGSLIGHKAQTVRPDGVSHMHYECELAVVIGRTAHRVRRDDAYDFIDGYAVANDYAIRDYLEN
;
A
#
# COMPACT_ATOMS: atom_id res chain seq x y z
N MET A 1 -8.05 -9.41 11.95
CA MET A 1 -7.67 -8.39 12.96
C MET A 1 -6.96 -7.25 12.23
N LYS A 2 -7.01 -5.98 12.69
CA LYS A 2 -6.34 -4.86 12.00
C LYS A 2 -5.01 -4.55 12.69
N HIS A 3 -3.91 -4.72 11.96
CA HIS A 3 -2.55 -4.47 12.41
C HIS A 3 -2.10 -3.09 11.96
N ALA A 4 -1.19 -2.49 12.73
CA ALA A 4 -0.57 -1.21 12.44
C ALA A 4 0.91 -1.28 12.82
N ARG A 5 1.72 -0.44 12.17
CA ARG A 5 3.10 -0.18 12.57
C ARG A 5 3.23 1.31 12.84
N ILE A 6 3.79 1.67 13.98
CA ILE A 6 3.87 3.06 14.45
C ILE A 6 5.24 3.35 15.04
N ALA A 7 5.63 4.62 15.04
CA ALA A 7 6.67 5.14 15.91
C ALA A 7 6.04 5.95 17.05
N TRP A 8 6.39 5.59 18.28
CA TRP A 8 5.87 6.23 19.48
C TRP A 8 6.86 6.07 20.64
N ALA A 9 7.04 7.13 21.44
CA ALA A 9 7.95 7.17 22.58
C ALA A 9 9.39 6.70 22.25
N GLY A 10 9.93 7.10 21.09
CA GLY A 10 11.29 6.79 20.67
C GLY A 10 11.52 5.36 20.15
N ALA A 11 10.46 4.56 20.00
CA ALA A 11 10.54 3.19 19.50
C ALA A 11 9.52 2.94 18.38
N ILE A 12 9.78 1.90 17.58
CA ILE A 12 8.84 1.37 16.59
C ILE A 12 8.07 0.22 17.22
N TRP A 13 6.75 0.22 17.03
CA TRP A 13 5.85 -0.78 17.58
C TRP A 13 4.97 -1.37 16.49
N ASP A 14 4.78 -2.69 16.54
CA ASP A 14 3.61 -3.33 15.96
C ASP A 14 2.44 -3.16 16.93
N ALA A 15 1.28 -2.81 16.42
CA ALA A 15 0.10 -2.52 17.22
C ALA A 15 -1.17 -3.08 16.59
N LEU A 16 -2.20 -3.23 17.41
CA LEU A 16 -3.51 -3.68 16.98
C LEU A 16 -4.52 -2.54 17.16
N LYS A 17 -5.45 -2.38 16.21
CA LYS A 17 -6.56 -1.45 16.39
C LYS A 17 -7.34 -1.81 17.66
N HIS A 18 -7.57 -0.83 18.53
CA HIS A 18 -8.38 -0.97 19.74
C HIS A 18 -9.45 0.13 19.79
N GLY A 19 -10.73 -0.25 19.80
CA GLY A 19 -11.82 0.73 19.72
C GLY A 19 -11.77 1.57 18.44
N SER A 20 -12.22 2.82 18.51
CA SER A 20 -12.24 3.77 17.39
C SER A 20 -10.99 4.63 17.29
N ASP A 21 -10.35 4.95 18.41
CA ASP A 21 -9.38 6.03 18.56
C ASP A 21 -8.05 5.57 19.19
N GLN A 22 -7.90 4.28 19.52
CA GLN A 22 -6.73 3.75 20.19
C GLN A 22 -6.06 2.59 19.43
N LEU A 23 -4.82 2.33 19.83
CA LEU A 23 -3.98 1.22 19.43
C LEU A 23 -3.53 0.47 20.67
N ARG A 24 -3.53 -0.87 20.62
CA ARG A 24 -2.99 -1.73 21.66
C ARG A 24 -1.60 -2.23 21.25
N LEU A 25 -0.61 -1.94 22.08
CA LEU A 25 0.76 -2.44 21.93
C LEU A 25 0.89 -3.89 22.42
N PRO A 26 1.97 -4.61 22.08
CA PRO A 26 2.15 -6.01 22.47
C PRO A 26 2.28 -6.20 23.99
N ASP A 27 2.80 -5.19 24.69
CA ASP A 27 2.89 -5.15 26.16
C ASP A 27 1.56 -4.77 26.85
N GLY A 28 0.50 -4.59 26.08
CA GLY A 28 -0.84 -4.30 26.59
C GLY A 28 -1.17 -2.82 26.77
N ARG A 29 -0.22 -1.90 26.61
CA ARG A 29 -0.49 -0.46 26.67
C ARG A 29 -1.45 -0.02 25.57
N LEU A 30 -2.26 0.99 25.89
CA LEU A 30 -3.14 1.67 24.95
C LEU A 30 -2.58 3.05 24.61
N VAL A 31 -2.54 3.37 23.32
CA VAL A 31 -2.02 4.64 22.81
C VAL A 31 -3.06 5.27 21.88
N ALA A 32 -3.28 6.57 22.00
CA ALA A 32 -4.17 7.31 21.12
C ALA A 32 -3.60 7.37 19.69
N GLN A 33 -4.47 7.18 18.69
CA GLN A 33 -4.09 7.13 17.26
C GLN A 33 -3.54 8.45 16.70
N ASP A 34 -3.79 9.58 17.37
CA ASP A 34 -3.31 10.91 17.04
C ASP A 34 -1.98 11.27 17.73
N ALA A 35 -1.56 10.48 18.73
CA ALA A 35 -0.31 10.67 19.45
C ALA A 35 0.89 9.94 18.82
N VAL A 36 0.69 9.25 17.70
CA VAL A 36 1.69 8.38 17.07
C VAL A 36 2.07 8.85 15.67
N VAL A 37 3.28 8.52 15.26
CA VAL A 37 3.66 8.60 13.85
C VAL A 37 3.33 7.25 13.21
N TRP A 38 2.44 7.25 12.22
CA TRP A 38 2.12 6.02 11.50
C TRP A 38 3.22 5.68 10.51
N LEU A 39 3.53 4.39 10.42
CA LEU A 39 4.44 3.83 9.43
C LEU A 39 3.62 2.97 8.46
N PRO A 40 4.17 2.61 7.27
CA PRO A 40 3.56 1.58 6.44
C PRO A 40 3.29 0.32 7.26
N PRO A 41 2.08 -0.27 7.21
CA PRO A 41 1.69 -1.42 8.02
C PRO A 41 2.28 -2.73 7.48
N LEU A 42 3.60 -2.72 7.24
CA LEU A 42 4.37 -3.81 6.67
C LEU A 42 5.45 -4.23 7.66
N VAL A 43 5.53 -5.52 7.92
CA VAL A 43 6.61 -6.11 8.74
C VAL A 43 7.95 -5.88 8.03
N PRO A 44 9.02 -5.47 8.73
CA PRO A 44 10.35 -5.38 8.13
C PRO A 44 10.80 -6.72 7.54
N VAL A 45 11.43 -6.66 6.37
CA VAL A 45 11.99 -7.84 5.69
C VAL A 45 13.47 -7.63 5.40
N PRO A 46 14.31 -8.70 5.32
CA PRO A 46 15.75 -8.56 5.11
C PRO A 46 16.15 -8.00 3.75
N ARG A 47 15.24 -8.01 2.77
CA ARG A 47 15.48 -7.50 1.41
C ARG A 47 14.44 -6.45 1.08
N PRO A 48 14.81 -5.40 0.32
CA PRO A 48 13.84 -4.40 -0.10
C PRO A 48 12.66 -5.02 -0.83
N ARG A 49 11.47 -4.47 -0.56
CA ARG A 49 10.24 -4.91 -1.21
C ARG A 49 10.20 -4.45 -2.66
N THR A 50 9.68 -5.31 -3.52
CA THR A 50 9.19 -4.90 -4.85
C THR A 50 7.69 -4.74 -4.74
N ILE A 51 7.18 -3.57 -5.13
CA ILE A 51 5.74 -3.30 -5.19
C ILE A 51 5.34 -3.43 -6.65
N LEU A 52 4.45 -4.38 -6.94
CA LEU A 52 3.84 -4.54 -8.27
C LEU A 52 2.48 -3.84 -8.26
N ALA A 53 2.28 -2.92 -9.20
CA ALA A 53 1.02 -2.21 -9.40
C ALA A 53 0.43 -2.61 -10.77
N LEU A 54 -0.89 -2.59 -10.87
CA LEU A 54 -1.63 -3.02 -12.05
C LEU A 54 -2.35 -1.84 -12.68
N GLY A 55 -1.97 -1.49 -13.92
CA GLY A 55 -2.69 -0.50 -14.71
C GLY A 55 -3.94 -1.09 -15.36
N LEU A 56 -4.96 -0.26 -15.60
CA LEU A 56 -6.17 -0.61 -16.36
C LEU A 56 -6.94 -1.84 -15.83
N ASN A 57 -6.86 -2.09 -14.52
CA ASN A 57 -7.40 -3.31 -13.89
C ASN A 57 -8.83 -3.18 -13.35
N TYR A 58 -9.50 -2.04 -13.58
CA TYR A 58 -10.93 -1.85 -13.32
C TYR A 58 -11.68 -1.70 -14.66
N ALA A 59 -12.69 -2.54 -14.86
CA ALA A 59 -13.41 -2.64 -16.13
C ALA A 59 -14.08 -1.33 -16.57
N ASP A 60 -14.57 -0.53 -15.62
CA ASP A 60 -15.22 0.74 -15.91
C ASP A 60 -14.20 1.79 -16.38
N HIS A 61 -12.98 1.79 -15.81
CA HIS A 61 -11.90 2.67 -16.24
C HIS A 61 -11.34 2.30 -17.63
N ALA A 62 -11.31 1.01 -17.96
CA ALA A 62 -10.89 0.54 -19.28
C ALA A 62 -11.85 1.00 -20.40
N ARG A 63 -13.16 1.08 -20.12
CA ARG A 63 -14.16 1.56 -21.08
C ARG A 63 -14.09 3.06 -21.32
N GLU A 64 -13.78 3.85 -20.29
CA GLU A 64 -13.67 5.33 -20.37
C GLU A 64 -12.53 5.79 -21.30
N LEU A 65 -11.45 5.01 -21.39
CA LEU A 65 -10.27 5.39 -22.18
C LEU A 65 -10.27 4.82 -23.62
N ALA A 66 -11.37 4.22 -24.07
CA ALA A 66 -11.49 3.57 -25.39
C ALA A 66 -10.41 2.50 -25.69
N PHE A 67 -9.70 2.00 -24.67
CA PHE A 67 -8.73 0.92 -24.81
C PHE A 67 -9.44 -0.44 -24.74
N LYS A 68 -9.04 -1.37 -25.61
CA LYS A 68 -9.38 -2.79 -25.42
C LYS A 68 -8.76 -3.21 -24.07
N ALA A 69 -9.58 -3.79 -23.17
CA ALA A 69 -9.06 -4.35 -21.94
C ALA A 69 -7.88 -5.29 -22.26
N PRO A 70 -6.74 -5.14 -21.57
CA PRO A 70 -5.56 -5.91 -21.92
C PRO A 70 -5.81 -7.40 -21.62
N GLU A 71 -5.33 -8.28 -22.51
CA GLU A 71 -5.48 -9.74 -22.36
C GLU A 71 -4.55 -10.31 -21.27
N GLU A 72 -3.48 -9.58 -20.97
CA GLU A 72 -2.54 -9.85 -19.88
C GLU A 72 -2.46 -8.64 -18.94
N PRO A 73 -2.18 -8.82 -17.64
CA PRO A 73 -2.07 -7.69 -16.71
C PRO A 73 -0.95 -6.72 -17.10
N LEU A 74 -1.27 -5.42 -17.20
CA LEU A 74 -0.27 -4.37 -17.32
C LEU A 74 0.36 -4.12 -15.95
N VAL A 75 1.59 -4.58 -15.75
CA VAL A 75 2.30 -4.49 -14.47
C VAL A 75 3.44 -3.48 -14.55
N PHE A 76 3.55 -2.63 -13.53
CA PHE A 76 4.70 -1.76 -13.31
C PHE A 76 5.19 -1.85 -11.86
N VAL A 77 6.41 -1.34 -11.62
CA VAL A 77 7.08 -1.44 -10.32
C VAL A 77 7.11 -0.08 -9.63
N LYS A 78 6.80 -0.07 -8.33
CA LYS A 78 7.15 1.03 -7.42
C LYS A 78 8.22 0.57 -6.43
N GLY A 79 9.16 1.48 -6.14
CA GLY A 79 10.20 1.22 -5.15
C GLY A 79 9.65 1.32 -3.72
N GLU A 80 10.20 0.52 -2.79
CA GLU A 80 9.82 0.54 -1.37
C GLU A 80 9.96 1.94 -0.74
N GLY A 81 10.91 2.75 -1.21
CA GLY A 81 11.08 4.14 -0.75
C GLY A 81 9.92 5.08 -1.06
N SER A 82 8.95 4.67 -1.89
CA SER A 82 7.72 5.43 -2.14
C SER A 82 6.65 5.24 -1.07
N LEU A 83 6.83 4.28 -0.16
CA LEU A 83 5.86 4.00 0.89
C LEU A 83 5.92 5.02 2.02
N ILE A 84 4.75 5.51 2.43
CA ILE A 84 4.58 6.36 3.60
C ILE A 84 3.42 5.84 4.47
N GLY A 85 3.45 6.18 5.75
CA GLY A 85 2.39 5.81 6.68
C GLY A 85 1.14 6.68 6.57
N HIS A 86 0.07 6.26 7.24
CA HIS A 86 -1.16 7.06 7.34
C HIS A 86 -0.88 8.47 7.92
N LYS A 87 -1.55 9.51 7.41
CA LYS A 87 -1.33 10.93 7.78
C LYS A 87 0.07 11.50 7.49
N ALA A 88 0.98 10.73 6.89
CA ALA A 88 2.22 11.29 6.37
C ALA A 88 1.94 12.25 5.20
N GLN A 89 2.85 13.17 4.97
CA GLN A 89 2.76 14.13 3.86
C GLN A 89 3.33 13.52 2.59
N THR A 90 2.62 13.67 1.48
CA THR A 90 3.13 13.38 0.14
C THR A 90 3.66 14.67 -0.47
N VAL A 91 4.86 14.62 -1.05
CA VAL A 91 5.45 15.75 -1.75
C VAL A 91 4.92 15.79 -3.19
N ARG A 92 4.33 16.91 -3.58
CA ARG A 92 4.06 17.22 -4.99
C ARG A 92 5.32 17.86 -5.60
N PRO A 93 5.89 17.32 -6.68
CA PRO A 93 7.05 17.95 -7.31
C PRO A 93 6.72 19.33 -7.88
N ASP A 94 7.72 20.20 -7.93
CA ASP A 94 7.57 21.54 -8.50
C ASP A 94 7.30 21.48 -10.00
N GLY A 95 6.46 22.41 -10.49
CA GLY A 95 6.19 22.57 -11.92
C GLY A 95 5.25 21.54 -12.56
N VAL A 96 4.77 20.53 -11.82
CA VAL A 96 3.79 19.55 -12.35
C VAL A 96 2.38 20.13 -12.32
N SER A 97 1.58 19.84 -13.35
CA SER A 97 0.17 20.24 -13.43
C SER A 97 -0.77 19.14 -12.95
N HIS A 98 -0.44 17.87 -13.19
CA HIS A 98 -1.31 16.72 -12.99
C HIS A 98 -0.66 15.66 -12.09
N MET A 99 -0.93 15.77 -10.78
CA MET A 99 -0.66 14.71 -9.80
C MET A 99 -2.00 14.15 -9.34
N HIS A 100 -2.30 12.91 -9.72
CA HIS A 100 -3.57 12.25 -9.43
C HIS A 100 -3.39 11.22 -8.32
N TYR A 101 -4.37 11.14 -7.42
CA TYR A 101 -4.48 10.03 -6.48
C TYR A 101 -5.22 8.87 -7.15
N GLU A 102 -4.86 7.64 -6.78
CA GLU A 102 -5.53 6.42 -7.26
C GLU A 102 -5.73 5.51 -6.04
N CYS A 103 -6.97 5.38 -5.59
CA CYS A 103 -7.29 4.59 -4.39
C CYS A 103 -7.37 3.11 -4.75
N GLU A 104 -6.40 2.32 -4.27
CA GLU A 104 -6.23 0.93 -4.67
C GLU A 104 -6.31 -0.04 -3.48
N LEU A 105 -6.76 -1.26 -3.77
CA LEU A 105 -6.59 -2.40 -2.87
C LEU A 105 -5.14 -2.87 -2.95
N ALA A 106 -4.41 -2.79 -1.84
CA ALA A 106 -3.09 -3.37 -1.72
C ALA A 106 -3.19 -4.81 -1.18
N VAL A 107 -2.54 -5.75 -1.86
CA VAL A 107 -2.41 -7.15 -1.42
C VAL A 107 -1.02 -7.35 -0.82
N VAL A 108 -0.95 -7.80 0.43
CA VAL A 108 0.31 -8.07 1.13
C VAL A 108 0.63 -9.55 1.03
N ILE A 109 1.74 -9.88 0.37
CA ILE A 109 2.21 -11.26 0.24
C ILE A 109 2.98 -11.66 1.50
N GLY A 110 2.56 -12.76 2.14
CA GLY A 110 3.14 -13.27 3.38
C GLY A 110 4.10 -14.43 3.20
N ARG A 111 4.04 -15.11 2.05
CA ARG A 111 4.82 -16.32 1.78
C ARG A 111 5.48 -16.23 0.41
N THR A 112 6.71 -16.72 0.30
CA THR A 112 7.40 -16.83 -0.99
C THR A 112 6.57 -17.65 -1.96
N ALA A 113 6.25 -17.07 -3.11
CA ALA A 113 5.41 -17.65 -4.15
C ALA A 113 6.19 -17.80 -5.45
N HIS A 114 6.03 -18.93 -6.15
CA HIS A 114 6.58 -19.15 -7.48
C HIS A 114 5.70 -20.14 -8.23
N ARG A 115 5.23 -19.78 -9.43
CA ARG A 115 4.34 -20.61 -10.28
C ARG A 115 3.10 -21.14 -9.53
N VAL A 116 2.50 -20.28 -8.71
CA VAL A 116 1.30 -20.58 -7.92
C VAL A 116 0.08 -20.69 -8.83
N ARG A 117 -0.75 -21.72 -8.63
CA ARG A 117 -2.02 -21.84 -9.37
C ARG A 117 -3.00 -20.80 -8.84
N ARG A 118 -3.91 -20.33 -9.70
CA ARG A 118 -4.93 -19.33 -9.34
C ARG A 118 -5.68 -19.70 -8.05
N ASP A 119 -6.10 -20.96 -7.93
CA ASP A 119 -6.93 -21.41 -6.81
C ASP A 119 -6.19 -21.46 -5.48
N ASP A 120 -4.84 -21.55 -5.51
CA ASP A 120 -4.00 -21.55 -4.31
C ASP A 120 -3.53 -20.13 -3.93
N ALA A 121 -3.88 -19.09 -4.71
CA ALA A 121 -3.29 -17.75 -4.56
C ALA A 121 -3.53 -17.13 -3.17
N TYR A 122 -4.71 -17.35 -2.59
CA TYR A 122 -5.08 -16.80 -1.28
C TYR A 122 -4.25 -17.39 -0.13
N ASP A 123 -3.67 -18.58 -0.30
CA ASP A 123 -2.80 -19.21 0.72
C ASP A 123 -1.46 -18.49 0.92
N PHE A 124 -1.13 -17.54 0.02
CA PHE A 124 0.10 -16.75 0.05
C PHE A 124 -0.12 -15.31 0.51
N ILE A 125 -1.38 -14.89 0.71
CA ILE A 125 -1.74 -13.53 1.12
C ILE A 125 -1.72 -13.44 2.66
N ASP A 126 -0.93 -12.51 3.20
CA ASP A 126 -0.90 -12.19 4.64
C ASP A 126 -2.07 -11.28 5.03
N GLY A 127 -2.48 -10.41 4.11
CA GLY A 127 -3.59 -9.50 4.32
C GLY A 127 -3.72 -8.45 3.23
N TYR A 128 -4.51 -7.44 3.55
CA TYR A 128 -4.87 -6.36 2.64
C TYR A 128 -4.72 -5.01 3.32
N ALA A 129 -4.41 -3.98 2.53
CA ALA A 129 -4.35 -2.59 2.96
C ALA A 129 -4.97 -1.69 1.89
N VAL A 130 -5.10 -0.40 2.23
CA VAL A 130 -5.43 0.64 1.26
C VAL A 130 -4.13 1.27 0.79
N ALA A 131 -3.97 1.44 -0.53
CA ALA A 131 -2.90 2.20 -1.13
C ALA A 131 -3.46 3.43 -1.86
N ASN A 132 -2.63 4.46 -1.92
CA ASN A 132 -2.84 5.58 -2.84
C ASN A 132 -1.68 5.57 -3.84
N ASP A 133 -1.95 5.12 -5.06
CA ASP A 133 -0.96 5.04 -6.13
C ASP A 133 -0.87 6.37 -6.88
N TYR A 134 -0.12 7.32 -6.31
CA TYR A 134 0.04 8.61 -6.97
C TYR A 134 0.73 8.47 -8.33
N ALA A 135 0.08 9.06 -9.34
CA ALA A 135 0.59 9.19 -10.69
C ALA A 135 0.82 10.68 -11.01
N ILE A 136 2.04 11.01 -11.44
CA ILE A 136 2.37 12.33 -11.98
C ILE A 136 2.26 12.22 -13.49
N ARG A 137 1.09 12.58 -14.03
CA ARG A 137 0.75 12.36 -15.44
C ARG A 137 1.68 13.13 -16.37
N ASP A 138 2.21 14.27 -15.93
CA ASP A 138 3.16 15.09 -16.69
C ASP A 138 4.46 14.34 -17.04
N TYR A 139 4.81 13.27 -16.31
CA TYR A 139 5.99 12.44 -16.57
C TYR A 139 5.66 11.12 -17.29
N LEU A 140 4.38 10.85 -17.51
CA LEU A 140 3.93 9.68 -18.25
C LEU A 140 3.84 10.10 -19.72
N GLU A 141 4.92 9.88 -20.45
CA GLU A 141 4.87 9.93 -21.91
C GLU A 141 4.12 8.68 -22.41
N ASN A 142 3.14 8.88 -23.30
CA ASN A 142 2.67 7.83 -24.20
C ASN A 142 3.60 7.78 -25.41
#